data_AF-A0A3M1Y953-F1
#
_entry.id   AF-A0A3M1Y953-F1
#
_cell.length_a   1.000
_cell.length_b   1.000
_cell.length_c   1.000
_cell.angle_alpha   90.00
_cell.angle_beta   90.00
_cell.angle_gamma   90.00
#
_symmetry.space_group_name_H-M   'P 1'
#
loop_
_entity.id
_entity.type
_entity.pdbx_description
1 polymer ?
#
loop_
_entity_poly.entity_id
_entity_poly.type
_entity_poly.pdbx_seq_one_letter_code
_entity_poly.pdbx_strand_id
1 'polypeptide(L)'
;LPVEPLESRCDRIIGVNVTPIHPQEELGSMLAVGYRTFDLVMWANVSPRLPMCDLVISPDASRFGLFELWKADEIYELGYQATKARLAEIEALARGARPAGAFRTRRQVALPDQGFWARLWARLRRWWQRLWRKGPA
;
A
#
# COMPACT_ATOMS: atom_id res chain seq x y z
N LEU A 1 1.62 4.23 4.30
CA LEU A 1 3.05 4.31 3.91
C LEU A 1 3.24 5.53 3.01
N PRO A 2 3.78 6.66 3.49
CA PRO A 2 3.86 7.88 2.68
C PRO A 2 5.02 7.81 1.67
N VAL A 3 4.73 7.47 0.41
CA VAL A 3 5.75 7.34 -0.64
C VAL A 3 5.82 8.58 -1.53
N GLU A 4 4.66 9.18 -1.80
CA GLU A 4 4.49 10.31 -2.71
C GLU A 4 5.41 11.51 -2.40
N PRO A 5 5.65 11.90 -1.13
CA PRO A 5 6.57 13.01 -0.84
C PRO A 5 8.03 12.72 -1.17
N LEU A 6 8.40 11.44 -1.34
CA LEU A 6 9.78 11.00 -1.60
C LEU A 6 10.05 10.81 -3.10
N GLU A 7 9.02 10.59 -3.93
CA GLU A 7 9.17 10.26 -5.35
C GLU A 7 9.94 11.30 -6.17
N SER A 8 9.81 12.58 -5.83
CA SER A 8 10.49 13.68 -6.51
C SER A 8 11.81 14.08 -5.87
N ARG A 9 12.14 13.51 -4.70
CA ARG A 9 13.27 13.92 -3.85
C ARG A 9 14.33 12.85 -3.69
N CYS A 10 13.99 11.59 -3.94
CA CYS A 10 14.86 10.45 -3.69
C CYS A 10 14.96 9.57 -4.94
N ASP A 11 16.19 9.20 -5.30
CA ASP A 11 16.44 8.28 -6.41
C ASP A 11 15.98 6.84 -6.10
N ARG A 12 16.09 6.48 -4.81
CA ARG A 12 15.78 5.18 -4.23
C ARG A 12 14.85 5.32 -3.05
N ILE A 13 13.82 4.49 -2.98
CA ILE A 13 12.84 4.48 -1.89
C ILE A 13 12.81 3.08 -1.27
N ILE A 14 13.09 3.01 0.03
CA ILE A 14 12.93 1.79 0.83
C ILE A 14 11.67 1.94 1.67
N GLY A 15 10.69 1.07 1.43
CA GLY A 15 9.46 0.99 2.21
C GLY A 15 9.61 0.03 3.38
N VAL A 16 9.10 0.40 4.56
CA VAL A 16 9.03 -0.50 5.71
C VAL A 16 7.57 -0.69 6.10
N ASN A 17 7.10 -1.94 6.08
CA ASN A 17 5.75 -2.29 6.52
C ASN A 17 5.82 -3.31 7.67
N VAL A 18 5.66 -2.82 8.90
CA VAL A 18 5.83 -3.63 10.12
C VAL A 18 4.65 -4.56 10.41
N THR A 19 3.51 -4.33 9.79
CA THR A 19 2.29 -5.13 9.97
C THR A 19 1.79 -5.57 8.60
N PRO A 20 2.39 -6.60 7.98
CA PRO A 20 1.79 -7.26 6.83
C PRO A 20 0.40 -7.77 7.19
N ILE A 21 -0.55 -7.63 6.26
CA ILE A 21 -1.90 -8.13 6.49
C ILE A 21 -1.96 -9.62 6.16
N HIS A 22 -2.42 -10.41 7.12
CA HIS A 22 -2.67 -11.84 6.94
C HIS A 22 -4.17 -12.11 6.92
N PRO A 23 -4.63 -13.18 6.23
CA PRO A 23 -5.96 -13.72 6.45
C PRO A 23 -6.14 -14.09 7.92
N GLN A 24 -7.30 -13.76 8.49
CA GLN A 24 -7.63 -14.08 9.86
C GLN A 24 -9.04 -14.64 9.89
N GLU A 25 -9.17 -15.88 10.37
CA GLU A 25 -10.44 -16.62 10.37
C GLU A 25 -11.24 -16.41 11.66
N GLU A 26 -10.57 -16.10 12.77
CA GLU A 26 -11.20 -15.98 14.08
C GLU A 26 -11.02 -14.58 14.69
N LEU A 27 -12.15 -13.97 15.08
CA LEU A 27 -12.22 -12.70 15.82
C LEU A 27 -12.98 -12.95 17.13
N GLY A 28 -12.23 -13.26 18.20
CA GLY A 28 -12.81 -13.72 19.47
C GLY A 28 -13.35 -12.63 20.40
N SER A 29 -13.25 -11.34 20.05
CA SER A 29 -13.73 -10.24 20.89
C SER A 29 -14.01 -8.95 20.10
N MET A 30 -14.80 -8.04 20.67
CA MET A 30 -15.02 -6.71 20.09
C MET A 30 -13.72 -5.91 19.93
N LEU A 31 -12.77 -6.10 20.86
CA LEU A 31 -11.44 -5.48 20.75
C LEU A 31 -10.66 -6.05 19.56
N ALA A 32 -10.72 -7.36 19.32
CA ALA A 32 -10.11 -8.01 18.16
C ALA A 32 -10.71 -7.50 16.84
N VAL A 33 -12.03 -7.28 16.79
CA VAL A 33 -12.70 -6.64 15.64
C VAL A 33 -12.19 -5.21 15.44
N GLY A 34 -12.01 -4.44 16.52
CA GLY A 34 -11.45 -3.09 16.47
C GLY A 34 -10.03 -3.05 15.89
N TYR A 35 -9.13 -3.91 16.38
CA TYR A 35 -7.77 -4.03 15.83
C TYR A 35 -7.78 -4.45 14.36
N ARG A 36 -8.59 -5.45 14.00
CA ARG A 36 -8.67 -5.90 12.62
C ARG A 36 -9.19 -4.81 11.68
N THR A 37 -10.16 -4.02 12.13
CA THR A 37 -10.67 -2.88 11.36
C THR A 37 -9.57 -1.83 11.16
N PHE A 38 -8.80 -1.53 12.21
CA PHE A 38 -7.67 -0.62 12.12
C PHE A 38 -6.62 -1.11 11.12
N ASP A 39 -6.23 -2.38 11.17
CA ASP A 39 -5.27 -2.98 10.24
C ASP A 39 -5.74 -2.86 8.78
N LEU A 40 -7.02 -3.14 8.52
CA LEU A 40 -7.59 -3.04 7.17
C LEU A 40 -7.58 -1.61 6.64
N VAL A 41 -7.92 -0.62 7.48
CA VAL A 41 -7.87 0.80 7.12
C VAL A 41 -6.44 1.26 6.84
N MET A 42 -5.46 0.80 7.63
CA MET A 42 -4.05 1.07 7.36
C MET A 42 -3.59 0.39 6.07
N TRP A 43 -3.98 -0.87 5.84
CA TRP A 43 -3.61 -1.64 4.66
C TRP A 43 -4.12 -1.01 3.36
N ALA A 44 -5.33 -0.43 3.35
CA ALA A 44 -5.85 0.30 2.19
C ALA A 44 -4.92 1.44 1.74
N ASN A 45 -4.16 2.03 2.68
CA ASN A 45 -3.16 3.06 2.39
C ASN A 45 -1.77 2.48 2.09
N VAL A 46 -1.41 1.32 2.64
CA VAL A 46 -0.07 0.72 2.46
C VAL A 46 0.00 -0.07 1.15
N SER A 47 -0.97 -0.94 0.89
CA SER A 47 -1.01 -1.87 -0.25
C SER A 47 -0.67 -1.24 -1.61
N PRO A 48 -1.33 -0.14 -2.04
CA PRO A 48 -1.04 0.45 -3.36
C PRO A 48 0.36 1.09 -3.45
N ARG A 49 1.02 1.34 -2.32
CA ARG A 49 2.29 2.08 -2.24
C ARG A 49 3.51 1.18 -2.06
N LEU A 50 3.32 -0.08 -1.65
CA LEU A 50 4.41 -1.06 -1.62
C LEU A 50 5.09 -1.22 -2.99
N PRO A 51 4.36 -1.31 -4.13
CA PRO A 51 4.97 -1.39 -5.47
C PRO A 51 5.63 -0.09 -5.95
N MET A 52 5.55 0.99 -5.17
CA MET A 52 6.22 2.25 -5.48
C MET A 52 7.62 2.33 -4.85
N CYS A 53 7.97 1.38 -3.96
CA CYS A 53 9.27 1.31 -3.30
C CYS A 53 10.23 0.39 -4.07
N ASP A 54 11.49 0.79 -4.24
CA ASP A 54 12.52 -0.04 -4.88
C ASP A 54 12.88 -1.28 -4.05
N LEU A 55 12.70 -1.21 -2.73
CA LEU A 55 12.84 -2.32 -1.79
C LEU A 55 11.79 -2.18 -0.69
N VAL A 56 11.17 -3.30 -0.32
CA VAL A 56 10.29 -3.39 0.85
C VAL A 56 10.92 -4.29 1.90
N ILE A 57 10.93 -3.83 3.14
CA ILE A 57 11.30 -4.60 4.33
C ILE A 57 10.02 -4.76 5.16
N SER A 58 9.60 -6.01 5.38
CA SER A 58 8.35 -6.32 6.07
C SER A 58 8.60 -7.28 7.24
N PRO A 59 9.11 -6.80 8.39
CA PRO A 59 9.09 -7.60 9.60
C PRO A 59 7.64 -7.90 9.98
N ASP A 60 7.34 -9.12 10.42
CA ASP A 60 5.99 -9.49 10.83
C ASP A 60 5.77 -9.24 12.33
N ALA A 61 5.36 -8.01 12.64
CA ALA A 61 5.00 -7.59 13.99
C ALA A 61 3.49 -7.76 14.27
N SER A 62 2.73 -8.45 13.41
CA SER A 62 1.26 -8.60 13.54
C SER A 62 0.82 -9.34 14.81
N ARG A 63 1.73 -10.12 15.41
CA ARG A 63 1.49 -10.80 16.70
C ARG A 63 1.52 -9.87 17.92
N PHE A 64 2.00 -8.63 17.76
CA PHE A 64 2.10 -7.67 18.86
C PHE A 64 0.92 -6.72 18.84
N GLY A 65 0.31 -6.50 20.01
CA GLY A 65 -0.76 -5.52 20.16
C GLY A 65 -0.23 -4.08 20.07
N LEU A 66 -1.11 -3.13 19.70
CA LEU A 66 -0.75 -1.71 19.53
C LEU A 66 -0.12 -1.05 20.77
N PHE A 67 -0.40 -1.59 21.96
CA PHE A 67 0.04 -1.03 23.25
C PHE A 67 1.00 -1.97 24.02
N GLU A 68 1.55 -3.01 23.38
CA GLU A 68 2.47 -3.96 24.03
C GLU A 68 3.90 -3.42 24.14
N LEU A 69 4.08 -2.27 24.80
CA LEU A 69 5.36 -1.57 24.90
C LEU A 69 6.44 -2.37 25.66
N TRP A 70 6.04 -3.30 26.52
CA TRP A 70 6.96 -4.17 27.26
C TRP A 70 7.68 -5.19 26.36
N LYS A 71 7.24 -5.37 25.10
CA LYS A 71 7.89 -6.23 24.10
C LYS A 71 8.80 -5.44 23.15
N ALA A 72 9.18 -4.20 23.51
CA ALA A 72 9.97 -3.32 22.66
C ALA A 72 11.27 -3.97 22.16
N ASP A 73 11.99 -4.70 23.02
CA ASP A 73 13.24 -5.38 22.64
C ASP A 73 13.01 -6.48 21.59
N GLU A 74 11.93 -7.26 21.73
CA GLU A 74 11.55 -8.28 20.74
C GLU A 74 11.15 -7.65 19.40
N ILE A 75 10.40 -6.55 19.44
CA ILE A 75 9.97 -5.80 18.25
C ILE A 75 11.18 -5.18 17.55
N TYR A 76 12.12 -4.64 18.32
CA TYR A 76 13.39 -4.10 17.81
C TYR A 76 14.20 -5.18 17.10
N GLU A 77 14.41 -6.32 17.77
CA GLU A 77 15.20 -7.43 17.22
C GLU A 77 14.56 -7.99 15.95
N LEU A 78 13.24 -8.11 15.91
CA LEU A 78 12.49 -8.51 14.72
C LEU A 78 12.77 -7.58 13.53
N GLY A 79 12.72 -6.26 13.75
CA GLY A 79 13.02 -5.26 12.72
C GLY A 79 14.49 -5.29 12.28
N TYR A 80 15.41 -5.50 13.23
CA TYR A 80 16.83 -5.61 12.97
C TYR A 80 17.16 -6.82 12.08
N GLN A 81 16.64 -8.00 12.44
CA GLN A 81 16.89 -9.23 11.67
C GLN A 81 16.25 -9.16 10.28
N ALA A 82 15.03 -8.63 10.16
CA ALA A 82 14.38 -8.44 8.87
C ALA A 82 15.19 -7.51 7.95
N THR A 83 15.80 -6.46 8.51
CA THR A 83 16.66 -5.54 7.75
C THR A 83 17.99 -6.18 7.37
N LYS A 84 18.63 -6.87 8.32
CA LYS A 84 19.91 -7.56 8.11
C LYS A 84 19.82 -8.62 7.01
N ALA A 85 18.71 -9.35 6.94
CA ALA A 85 18.45 -10.32 5.88
C ALA A 85 18.40 -9.69 4.47
N ARG A 86 18.16 -8.38 4.37
CA ARG A 86 18.05 -7.62 3.11
C ARG A 86 19.29 -6.78 2.81
N LEU A 87 20.37 -6.93 3.60
CA LEU A 87 21.56 -6.07 3.53
C LEU A 87 22.20 -6.06 2.13
N ALA A 88 22.28 -7.22 1.47
CA ALA A 88 22.86 -7.32 0.13
C ALA A 88 22.11 -6.47 -0.91
N GLU A 89 20.78 -6.40 -0.81
CA GLU A 89 19.94 -5.58 -1.69
C GLU A 89 20.01 -4.11 -1.35
N ILE A 90 20.11 -3.77 -0.05
CA ILE A 90 20.34 -2.39 0.41
C ILE A 90 21.67 -1.88 -0.16
N GLU A 91 22.74 -2.68 -0.05
CA GLU A 91 24.04 -2.33 -0.64
C GLU A 91 23.98 -2.23 -2.16
N ALA A 92 23.26 -3.12 -2.84
CA ALA A 92 23.09 -3.06 -4.29
C ALA A 92 22.38 -1.74 -4.69
N LEU A 93 21.32 -1.36 -3.98
CA LEU A 93 20.61 -0.09 -4.19
C LEU A 93 21.52 1.12 -3.95
N ALA A 94 22.34 1.08 -2.88
CA ALA A 94 23.30 2.14 -2.55
C ALA A 94 24.39 2.28 -3.64
N ARG A 95 24.81 1.17 -4.24
CA ARG A 95 25.74 1.14 -5.39
C ARG A 95 25.06 1.50 -6.73
N GLY A 96 23.75 1.78 -6.73
CA GLY A 96 22.99 2.17 -7.92
C GLY A 96 22.45 1.00 -8.75
N ALA A 97 22.71 -0.26 -8.36
CA ALA A 97 22.16 -1.44 -9.00
C ALA A 97 20.68 -1.63 -8.62
N ARG A 98 19.86 -2.08 -9.56
CA ARG A 98 18.47 -2.47 -9.27
C ARG A 98 18.40 -3.96 -8.96
N PRO A 99 17.93 -4.36 -7.76
CA PRO A 99 17.72 -5.77 -7.47
C PRO A 99 16.63 -6.35 -8.40
N ALA A 100 16.82 -7.61 -8.83
CA ALA A 100 15.88 -8.30 -9.70
C ALA A 100 14.54 -8.51 -8.97
N GLY A 101 13.43 -8.09 -9.59
CA GLY A 101 12.08 -8.13 -8.98
C GLY A 101 11.64 -6.84 -8.26
N ALA A 102 12.46 -5.79 -8.26
CA ALA A 102 12.13 -4.50 -7.63
C ALA A 102 10.96 -3.79 -8.34
N PHE A 103 9.88 -3.53 -7.60
CA PHE A 103 8.74 -2.78 -8.12
C PHE A 103 9.06 -1.27 -8.17
N ARG A 104 8.77 -0.67 -9.32
CA ARG A 104 8.54 0.77 -9.48
C ARG A 104 7.64 0.93 -10.69
N THR A 105 6.37 0.54 -10.55
CA THR A 105 5.40 0.79 -11.63
C THR A 105 5.15 2.29 -11.72
N ARG A 106 5.72 2.95 -12.73
CA ARG A 106 5.40 4.32 -13.12
C ARG A 106 3.99 4.38 -13.73
N ARG A 107 2.95 4.03 -12.97
CA ARG A 107 1.59 4.45 -13.32
C ARG A 107 1.40 5.83 -12.73
N GLN A 108 1.67 6.85 -13.54
CA GLN A 108 0.81 8.02 -13.46
C GLN A 108 -0.62 7.47 -13.56
N VAL A 109 -1.39 7.53 -12.48
CA VAL A 109 -2.82 7.68 -12.64
C VAL A 109 -2.94 9.02 -13.35
N ALA A 110 -3.05 8.99 -14.68
CA ALA A 110 -3.30 10.19 -15.44
C ALA A 110 -4.58 10.77 -14.88
N LEU A 111 -4.48 11.92 -14.18
CA LEU A 111 -5.66 12.70 -13.88
C LEU A 111 -6.37 12.91 -15.22
N PRO A 112 -7.67 12.63 -15.30
CA PRO A 112 -8.37 12.72 -16.56
C PRO A 112 -8.17 14.12 -17.16
N ASP A 113 -7.82 14.19 -18.44
CA ASP A 113 -7.64 15.47 -19.13
C ASP A 113 -8.90 16.34 -19.00
N GLN A 114 -8.78 17.65 -19.21
CA GLN A 114 -9.94 18.57 -19.11
C GLN A 114 -11.13 18.15 -20.00
N GLY A 115 -10.90 17.38 -21.07
CA GLY A 115 -11.92 16.85 -21.97
C GLY A 115 -12.54 15.51 -21.55
N PHE A 116 -11.97 14.80 -20.57
CA PHE A 116 -12.48 13.51 -20.11
C PHE A 116 -13.89 13.63 -19.54
N TRP A 117 -14.11 14.62 -18.67
CA TRP A 117 -15.42 14.84 -18.05
C TRP A 117 -16.47 15.25 -19.07
N ALA A 118 -16.10 16.01 -20.11
CA ALA A 118 -16.99 16.35 -21.23
C ALA A 118 -17.40 15.09 -22.03
N ARG A 119 -16.45 14.20 -22.34
CA ARG A 119 -16.74 12.93 -23.03
C ARG A 119 -17.57 11.98 -22.16
N LEU A 120 -17.30 11.91 -20.86
CA LEU A 120 -18.04 11.11 -19.90
C LEU A 120 -19.48 11.61 -19.76
N TRP A 121 -19.68 12.91 -19.58
CA TRP A 121 -21.01 13.54 -19.56
C TRP A 121 -21.78 13.32 -20.85
N ALA A 122 -21.13 13.41 -22.02
CA ALA A 122 -21.77 13.12 -23.30
C ALA A 122 -22.20 11.64 -23.41
N ARG A 123 -21.43 10.69 -22.87
CA ARG A 123 -21.81 9.26 -22.81
C ARG A 123 -22.96 9.03 -21.84
N LEU A 124 -22.88 9.59 -20.63
CA LEU A 124 -23.94 9.47 -19.62
C LEU A 124 -25.25 10.10 -20.10
N ARG A 125 -25.19 11.29 -20.71
CA ARG A 125 -26.37 11.95 -21.30
C ARG A 125 -26.99 11.13 -22.42
N ARG A 126 -26.18 10.54 -23.31
CA ARG A 126 -26.68 9.65 -24.37
C ARG A 126 -27.27 8.36 -23.82
N TRP A 127 -26.68 7.80 -22.76
CA TRP A 127 -27.20 6.61 -22.10
C TRP A 127 -28.52 6.91 -21.39
N TRP A 128 -28.60 8.03 -20.67
CA TRP A 128 -29.83 8.54 -20.04
C TRP A 128 -30.94 8.78 -21.06
N GLN A 129 -30.64 9.41 -22.20
CA GLN A 129 -31.60 9.61 -23.29
C GLN A 129 -32.09 8.30 -23.91
N ARG A 130 -31.24 7.26 -23.98
CA ARG A 130 -31.67 5.92 -24.43
C ARG A 130 -32.59 5.25 -23.43
N LEU A 131 -32.30 5.37 -22.14
CA LEU A 131 -33.15 4.85 -21.08
C LEU A 131 -34.52 5.52 -21.07
N TRP A 132 -34.57 6.84 -21.24
CA TRP A 132 -35.83 7.60 -21.26
C TRP A 132 -36.61 7.52 -22.58
N ARG A 133 -35.98 7.16 -23.71
CA ARG A 133 -36.70 6.85 -24.97
C ARG A 133 -37.29 5.45 -24.99
N LYS A 134 -36.82 4.54 -24.13
CA LYS A 134 -37.47 3.25 -23.86
C LYS A 134 -38.32 3.37 -22.59
N GLY A 135 -39.35 4.23 -22.63
CA GLY A 135 -40.44 4.13 -21.68
C GLY A 135 -41.17 2.78 -21.81
N PRO A 136 -41.83 2.29 -20.76
CA PRO A 136 -42.47 0.97 -20.77
C PRO A 136 -43.52 0.90 -21.89
N ALA A 137 -43.49 -0.19 -22.65
CA ALA A 137 -44.58 -0.56 -23.55
C ALA A 137 -45.81 -0.96 -22.75
#